data_AF-A0A0F9Y0N1-F1
#
_entry.id   AF-A0A0F9Y0N1-F1
#
_cell.length_a   1.000
_cell.length_b   1.000
_cell.length_c   1.000
_cell.angle_alpha   90.00
_cell.angle_beta   90.00
_cell.angle_gamma   90.00
#
_symmetry.space_group_name_H-M   'P 1'
#
loop_
_entity.id
_entity.type
_entity.pdbx_description
1 polymer ?
#
loop_
_entity_poly.entity_id
_entity_poly.type
_entity_poly.pdbx_seq_one_letter_code
_entity_poly.pdbx_strand_id
1 'polypeptide(L)'
;MMEIFAVREIARLLPVARGGVIVNAIDPGLCETSLSRNAPEEFKTKLNKMWEQCGRTAECGSRTLLAAAVAGEDSHGSFMEDCIPADNMIPDWMDATANKQGWDSIAKELEKIQPGCVSKALE
;
A
#
# COMPACT_ATOMS: atom_id res chain seq x y z
N MET A 1 -2.26 -3.85 -5.49
CA MET A 1 -3.04 -2.84 -6.24
C MET A 1 -4.37 -2.50 -5.55
N MET A 2 -5.10 -3.47 -4.99
CA MET A 2 -6.30 -3.18 -4.18
C MET A 2 -6.00 -2.32 -2.94
N GLU A 3 -4.81 -2.49 -2.39
CA GLU A 3 -4.30 -1.74 -1.24
C GLU A 3 -4.22 -0.24 -1.53
N ILE A 4 -3.85 0.14 -2.76
CA ILE A 4 -3.75 1.55 -3.16
C ILE A 4 -5.15 2.19 -3.18
N PHE A 5 -6.16 1.50 -3.74
CA PHE A 5 -7.55 1.97 -3.71
C PHE A 5 -8.02 2.19 -2.26
N ALA A 6 -7.77 1.21 -1.38
CA ALA A 6 -8.18 1.26 0.01
C ALA A 6 -7.51 2.41 0.77
N VAL A 7 -6.18 2.54 0.66
CA VAL A 7 -5.44 3.61 1.35
C VAL A 7 -5.92 4.99 0.90
N ARG A 8 -6.06 5.21 -0.41
CA ARG A 8 -6.50 6.51 -0.95
C ARG A 8 -7.91 6.88 -0.50
N GLU A 9 -8.82 5.91 -0.48
CA GLU A 9 -10.19 6.16 0.00
C GLU A 9 -10.26 6.34 1.52
N ILE A 10 -9.50 5.56 2.30
CA ILE A 10 -9.39 5.76 3.77
C ILE A 10 -8.85 7.16 4.06
N ALA A 11 -7.79 7.58 3.36
CA ALA A 11 -7.19 8.92 3.52
C ALA A 11 -8.22 10.03 3.19
N ARG A 12 -9.00 9.85 2.12
CA ARG A 12 -10.10 10.77 1.78
C ARG A 12 -11.19 10.81 2.86
N LEU A 13 -11.52 9.64 3.43
CA LEU A 13 -12.56 9.50 4.43
C LEU A 13 -12.13 10.03 5.80
N LEU A 14 -10.87 9.86 6.20
CA LEU A 14 -10.25 10.38 7.43
C LEU A 14 -9.13 11.37 7.10
N PRO A 15 -9.47 12.63 6.83
CA PRO A 15 -8.47 13.69 6.77
C PRO A 15 -7.66 13.73 8.08
N VAL A 16 -6.37 14.07 8.00
CA VAL A 16 -5.47 14.14 9.16
C VAL A 16 -6.06 14.99 10.30
N ALA A 17 -6.71 16.11 9.98
CA ALA A 17 -7.36 16.99 10.96
C ALA A 17 -8.45 16.31 11.80
N ARG A 18 -9.07 15.23 11.29
CA ARG A 18 -10.06 14.42 12.02
C ARG A 18 -9.44 13.16 12.61
N GLY A 19 -8.69 12.41 11.80
CA GLY A 19 -8.16 11.10 12.19
C GLY A 19 -6.87 11.15 13.02
N GLY A 20 -6.14 12.27 13.00
CA GLY A 20 -4.87 12.44 13.71
C GLY A 20 -3.74 11.52 13.20
N VAL A 21 -3.93 10.83 12.08
CA VAL A 21 -3.00 9.84 11.53
C VAL A 21 -2.74 10.07 10.05
N ILE A 22 -1.51 9.80 9.63
CA ILE A 22 -1.10 9.77 8.22
C ILE A 22 -1.19 8.32 7.73
N VAL A 23 -1.79 8.12 6.57
CA VAL A 23 -1.98 6.78 5.98
C VAL A 23 -1.49 6.83 4.53
N ASN A 24 -0.40 6.11 4.26
CA ASN A 24 0.26 6.08 2.96
C ASN A 24 0.38 4.65 2.44
N ALA A 25 0.39 4.50 1.13
CA ALA A 25 0.70 3.24 0.47
C ALA A 25 2.18 3.24 0.09
N ILE A 26 2.84 2.10 0.23
CA ILE A 26 4.28 1.98 -0.07
C ILE A 26 4.55 0.85 -1.06
N ASP A 27 5.61 1.03 -1.84
CA ASP A 27 6.27 -0.02 -2.60
C ASP A 27 7.76 -0.05 -2.22
N PRO A 28 8.24 -1.11 -1.55
CA PRO A 28 9.65 -1.26 -1.21
C PRO A 28 10.50 -1.76 -2.40
N GLY A 29 9.87 -2.01 -3.55
CA GLY A 29 10.46 -2.59 -4.74
C GLY A 29 10.72 -4.10 -4.60
N LEU A 30 11.50 -4.65 -5.54
CA LEU A 30 11.83 -6.07 -5.59
C LEU A 30 12.82 -6.46 -4.49
N CYS A 31 12.32 -6.74 -3.29
CA CYS A 31 13.14 -7.08 -2.13
C CYS A 31 13.44 -8.58 -2.06
N GLU A 32 14.70 -8.92 -1.79
CA GLU A 32 15.13 -10.27 -1.43
C GLU A 32 14.64 -10.60 -0.01
N THR A 33 13.57 -11.39 0.06
CA THR A 33 12.90 -11.77 1.31
C THR A 33 12.42 -13.22 1.24
N SER A 34 11.99 -13.77 2.37
CA SER A 34 11.39 -15.11 2.43
C SER A 34 9.91 -15.14 2.00
N LEU A 35 9.38 -14.13 1.29
CA LEU A 35 7.98 -14.08 0.86
C LEU A 35 7.62 -15.28 -0.04
N SER A 36 8.52 -15.65 -0.95
CA SER A 36 8.36 -16.76 -1.90
C SER A 36 8.78 -18.13 -1.36
N ARG A 37 9.02 -18.28 -0.05
CA ARG A 37 9.56 -19.52 0.57
C ARG A 37 8.76 -20.79 0.24
N ASN A 38 7.44 -20.65 0.06
CA ASN A 38 6.52 -21.76 -0.25
C ASN A 38 6.05 -21.77 -1.72
N ALA A 39 6.65 -20.95 -2.58
CA ALA A 39 6.31 -20.92 -4.01
C ALA A 39 6.88 -22.16 -4.72
N PRO A 40 6.35 -22.54 -5.90
CA PRO A 40 6.93 -23.58 -6.74
C PRO A 40 8.40 -23.28 -7.11
N GLU A 41 9.22 -24.33 -7.25
CA GLU A 41 10.67 -24.18 -7.50
C GLU A 41 10.99 -23.46 -8.82
N GLU A 42 10.16 -23.62 -9.85
CA GLU A 42 10.29 -22.88 -11.11
C GLU A 42 10.14 -21.36 -10.89
N PHE A 43 9.19 -20.96 -10.04
CA PHE A 43 8.98 -19.55 -9.69
C PHE A 43 10.15 -19.01 -8.87
N LYS A 44 10.64 -19.77 -7.87
CA LYS A 44 11.82 -19.39 -7.08
C LYS A 44 13.05 -19.19 -7.96
N THR A 45 13.27 -20.09 -8.92
CA THR A 45 14.38 -19.99 -9.88
C THR A 45 14.29 -18.72 -10.71
N LYS A 46 13.09 -18.36 -11.20
CA LYS A 46 12.88 -17.11 -11.94
C LYS A 46 13.10 -15.89 -11.04
N LEU A 47 12.58 -15.91 -9.82
CA LEU A 47 12.70 -14.81 -8.87
C LEU A 47 14.15 -14.57 -8.45
N ASN A 48 14.93 -15.63 -8.20
CA ASN A 48 16.36 -15.52 -7.90
C ASN A 48 17.12 -14.81 -9.02
N LYS A 49 16.84 -15.14 -10.29
CA LYS A 49 17.43 -14.42 -11.43
C LYS A 49 17.05 -12.94 -11.46
N MET A 50 15.81 -12.60 -11.08
CA MET A 50 15.39 -11.20 -10.98
C MET A 50 16.11 -10.48 -9.83
N TRP A 51 16.30 -11.14 -8.68
CA TRP A 51 17.06 -10.59 -7.56
C TRP A 51 18.53 -10.35 -7.93
N GLU A 52 19.18 -11.27 -8.65
CA GLU A 52 20.55 -11.09 -9.14
C GLU A 52 20.69 -9.88 -10.08
N GLN A 53 19.66 -9.57 -10.87
CA GLN A 53 19.68 -8.48 -11.84
C GLN A 53 19.34 -7.11 -11.24
N CYS A 54 18.31 -7.05 -10.39
CA CYS A 54 17.76 -5.78 -9.89
C CYS A 54 17.15 -5.88 -8.48
N GLY A 55 17.48 -6.93 -7.73
CA GLY A 55 17.01 -7.11 -6.35
C GLY A 55 17.56 -6.06 -5.39
N ARG A 56 16.72 -5.67 -4.44
CA ARG A 56 17.10 -4.86 -3.28
C ARG A 56 17.23 -5.76 -2.05
N THR A 57 18.16 -5.47 -1.15
CA THR A 57 18.14 -6.11 0.18
C THR A 57 16.87 -5.71 0.93
N ALA A 58 16.40 -6.55 1.85
CA ALA A 58 15.27 -6.22 2.72
C ALA A 58 15.49 -4.92 3.52
N GLU A 59 16.74 -4.66 3.94
CA GLU A 59 17.13 -3.42 4.63
C GLU A 59 17.04 -2.20 3.71
N CYS A 60 17.40 -2.33 2.43
CA CYS A 60 17.25 -1.24 1.47
C CYS A 60 15.77 -0.92 1.24
N GLY A 61 14.95 -1.94 0.99
CA GLY A 61 13.50 -1.77 0.78
C GLY A 61 12.75 -1.23 2.00
N SER A 62 13.19 -1.55 3.22
CA SER A 62 12.56 -1.05 4.45
C SER A 62 12.69 0.47 4.61
N ARG A 63 13.61 1.12 3.90
CA ARG A 63 13.77 2.58 3.93
C ARG A 63 12.53 3.30 3.42
N THR A 64 11.81 2.76 2.43
CA THR A 64 10.54 3.34 1.97
C THR A 64 9.48 3.32 3.08
N LEU A 65 9.47 2.27 3.91
CA LEU A 65 8.56 2.19 5.06
C LEU A 65 8.91 3.26 6.09
N LEU A 66 10.20 3.44 6.41
CA LEU A 66 10.64 4.48 7.34
C LEU A 66 10.36 5.89 6.79
N ALA A 67 10.64 6.12 5.51
CA ALA A 67 10.36 7.40 4.84
C ALA A 67 8.87 7.75 4.92
N ALA A 68 7.98 6.80 4.63
CA ALA A 68 6.54 7.00 4.76
C ALA A 68 6.09 7.22 6.22
N ALA A 69 6.71 6.54 7.17
CA ALA A 69 6.38 6.66 8.59
C ALA A 69 6.75 8.03 9.20
N VAL A 70 7.76 8.70 8.65
CA VAL A 70 8.21 10.04 9.10
C VAL A 70 7.79 11.17 8.17
N ALA A 71 7.02 10.88 7.12
CA ALA A 71 6.54 11.87 6.17
C ALA A 71 5.51 12.82 6.82
N GLY A 72 5.41 14.04 6.29
CA GLY A 72 4.49 15.06 6.79
C GLY A 72 3.03 14.81 6.37
N GLU A 73 2.13 15.67 6.85
CA GLU A 73 0.70 15.61 6.51
C GLU A 73 0.44 15.72 4.99
N ASP A 74 1.36 16.35 4.26
CA ASP A 74 1.34 16.48 2.80
C ASP A 74 1.43 15.15 2.06
N SER A 75 1.96 14.11 2.72
CA SER A 75 2.02 12.76 2.17
C SER A 75 0.73 11.96 2.33
N HIS A 76 -0.24 12.43 3.11
CA HIS A 76 -1.41 11.65 3.47
C HIS A 76 -2.20 11.17 2.24
N GLY A 77 -2.30 9.85 2.07
CA GLY A 77 -2.95 9.21 0.93
C GLY A 77 -2.05 9.02 -0.30
N SER A 78 -0.78 9.40 -0.23
CA SER A 78 0.19 9.19 -1.31
C SER A 78 0.58 7.72 -1.45
N PHE A 79 0.93 7.37 -2.68
CA PHE A 79 1.74 6.20 -2.98
C PHE A 79 3.22 6.59 -2.95
N MET A 80 4.04 5.83 -2.24
CA MET A 80 5.47 6.10 -2.08
C MET A 80 6.32 4.93 -2.58
N GLU A 81 7.33 5.25 -3.38
CA GLU A 81 8.32 4.31 -3.93
C GLU A 81 9.70 4.97 -3.80
N ASP A 82 10.76 4.18 -3.60
CA ASP A 82 12.14 4.69 -3.49
C ASP A 82 12.29 5.88 -2.50
N CYS A 83 11.58 5.79 -1.36
CA CYS A 83 11.54 6.79 -0.29
C CYS A 83 10.94 8.16 -0.66
N ILE A 84 10.23 8.27 -1.79
CA ILE A 84 9.61 9.52 -2.24
C ILE A 84 8.15 9.31 -2.68
N PRO A 85 7.32 10.38 -2.74
CA PRO A 85 6.01 10.31 -3.38
C PRO A 85 6.12 9.92 -4.86
N ALA A 86 5.30 8.98 -5.28
CA ALA A 86 5.27 8.39 -6.62
C ALA A 86 3.85 8.31 -7.18
N ASP A 87 2.96 9.23 -6.79
CA ASP A 87 1.57 9.29 -7.27
C ASP A 87 1.46 9.39 -8.81
N ASN A 88 2.50 9.90 -9.48
CA ASN A 88 2.60 9.94 -10.95
C ASN A 88 2.76 8.55 -11.60
N MET A 89 3.11 7.52 -10.83
CA MET A 89 3.20 6.14 -11.28
C MET A 89 1.85 5.42 -11.20
N ILE A 90 0.86 6.02 -10.54
CA ILE A 90 -0.49 5.49 -10.47
C ILE A 90 -1.15 5.70 -11.84
N PRO A 91 -1.71 4.65 -12.46
CA PRO A 91 -2.43 4.80 -13.72
C PRO A 91 -3.65 5.73 -13.60
N ASP A 92 -3.92 6.54 -14.62
CA ASP A 92 -5.02 7.53 -14.62
C ASP A 92 -6.41 6.93 -14.36
N TRP A 93 -6.61 5.65 -14.68
CA TRP A 93 -7.88 4.95 -14.44
C TRP A 93 -8.13 4.66 -12.96
N MET A 94 -7.11 4.74 -12.11
CA MET A 94 -7.20 4.62 -10.65
C MET A 94 -7.62 5.96 -10.04
N ASP A 95 -8.80 6.41 -10.44
CA ASP A 95 -9.40 7.66 -10.01
C ASP A 95 -10.19 7.52 -8.69
N ALA A 96 -10.83 8.60 -8.25
CA ALA A 96 -11.66 8.59 -7.04
C ALA A 96 -12.81 7.57 -7.11
N THR A 97 -13.34 7.29 -8.30
CA THR A 97 -14.42 6.31 -8.50
C THR A 97 -13.89 4.90 -8.27
N ALA A 98 -12.75 4.56 -8.88
CA ALA A 98 -12.10 3.26 -8.71
C ALA A 98 -11.65 3.04 -7.25
N ASN A 99 -11.08 4.06 -6.61
CA ASN A 99 -10.69 4.02 -5.20
C ASN A 99 -11.90 3.68 -4.30
N LYS A 100 -13.01 4.40 -4.49
CA LYS A 100 -14.24 4.16 -3.75
C LYS A 100 -14.81 2.75 -4.00
N GLN A 101 -14.86 2.30 -5.25
CA GLN A 101 -15.38 0.96 -5.58
C GLN A 101 -14.55 -0.17 -4.95
N GLY A 102 -13.22 -0.02 -4.98
CA GLY A 102 -12.30 -0.96 -4.33
C GLY A 102 -12.51 -0.99 -2.82
N TRP A 103 -12.60 0.18 -2.19
CA TRP A 103 -12.88 0.30 -0.77
C TRP A 103 -14.25 -0.25 -0.37
N ASP A 104 -15.32 0.09 -1.09
CA ASP A 104 -16.68 -0.40 -0.81
C ASP A 104 -16.73 -1.93 -0.83
N SER A 105 -15.99 -2.56 -1.76
CA SER A 105 -15.89 -4.02 -1.86
C SER A 105 -15.21 -4.63 -0.62
N ILE A 106 -14.12 -4.02 -0.15
CA ILE A 106 -13.40 -4.46 1.06
C ILE A 106 -14.27 -4.24 2.30
N ALA A 107 -14.81 -3.02 2.47
CA ALA A 107 -15.65 -2.63 3.60
C ALA A 107 -16.88 -3.54 3.71
N LYS A 108 -17.51 -3.88 2.58
CA LYS A 108 -18.65 -4.81 2.56
C LYS A 108 -18.30 -6.19 3.11
N GLU A 109 -17.14 -6.76 2.77
CA GLU A 109 -16.73 -8.06 3.32
C GLU A 109 -16.37 -7.97 4.81
N LEU A 110 -15.75 -6.88 5.25
CA LEU A 110 -15.45 -6.64 6.67
C LEU A 110 -16.73 -6.52 7.51
N GLU A 111 -17.72 -5.77 7.02
CA GLU A 111 -19.01 -5.57 7.68
C GLU A 111 -19.84 -6.86 7.79
N LYS A 112 -19.69 -7.81 6.86
CA LYS A 112 -20.33 -9.13 6.99
C LYS A 112 -19.76 -9.94 8.16
N ILE A 113 -18.46 -9.79 8.43
CA ILE A 113 -17.75 -10.54 9.49
C ILE A 113 -17.99 -9.87 10.84
N GLN A 114 -17.84 -8.55 10.91
CA GLN A 114 -18.07 -7.77 12.11
C GLN A 114 -18.86 -6.49 11.78
N PRO A 115 -20.18 -6.50 12.01
CA PRO A 115 -21.02 -5.34 11.76
C PRO A 115 -20.59 -4.11 12.58
N GLY A 116 -20.53 -2.95 11.93
CA GLY A 116 -20.15 -1.65 12.48
C GLY A 116 -18.64 -1.43 12.63
N CYS A 117 -17.79 -2.37 12.21
CA CYS A 117 -16.33 -2.20 12.36
C CYS A 117 -15.78 -1.07 11.49
N VAL A 118 -16.34 -0.87 10.29
CA VAL A 118 -15.87 0.18 9.37
C VAL A 118 -16.35 1.53 9.87
N SER A 119 -17.63 1.69 10.20
CA SER A 119 -18.13 2.96 10.72
C SER A 119 -17.37 3.42 11.95
N LYS A 120 -17.14 2.50 12.91
CA LYS A 120 -16.37 2.79 14.13
C LYS A 120 -14.92 3.16 13.85
N ALA A 121 -14.29 2.55 12.83
CA ALA A 121 -12.92 2.88 12.45
C ALA A 121 -12.81 4.23 11.73
N LEU A 122 -13.92 4.74 11.16
CA LEU A 122 -13.96 6.00 10.45
C LEU A 122 -14.46 7.18 11.32
N GLU A 123 -14.91 6.93 12.55
CA GLU A 123 -15.29 7.95 13.55
C GLU A 123 -14.08 8.80 13.97
#